data_AF-A0A6I7HSS9-F1
#
_entry.id   AF-A0A6I7HSS9-F1
#
_cell.length_a   1.000
_cell.length_b   1.000
_cell.length_c   1.000
_cell.angle_alpha   90.00
_cell.angle_beta   90.00
_cell.angle_gamma   90.00
#
_symmetry.space_group_name_H-M   'P 1'
#
loop_
_entity.id
_entity.type
_entity.pdbx_description
1 polymer ?
#
loop_
_entity_poly.entity_id
_entity_poly.type
_entity_poly.pdbx_seq_one_letter_code
_entity_poly.pdbx_strand_id
1 'polypeptide(L)'
;MDNFVVISGCSGGGKSTLLEVFAERGHAVVDEPGRRIVADQLRSGGSALPWVDLEAFAREAISLAERDRALAKSSNSPWIFFDRGLVDAYAALAHATGDAAATRHLAWQHRYHSTVFMTPP
;
A
#
# COMPACT_ATOMS: atom_id res chain seq x y z
N MET A 1 -2.78 8.35 16.94
CA MET A 1 -2.77 8.48 15.46
C MET A 1 -3.19 7.13 14.95
N ASP A 2 -4.49 6.92 14.81
CA ASP A 2 -5.09 5.59 14.68
C ASP A 2 -6.14 5.56 13.55
N ASN A 3 -6.24 6.61 12.73
CA ASN A 3 -7.28 6.71 11.70
C ASN A 3 -6.86 6.14 10.33
N PHE A 4 -5.66 5.57 10.23
CA PHE A 4 -5.17 4.97 8.98
C PHE A 4 -5.52 3.49 8.95
N VAL A 5 -6.45 3.12 8.09
CA VAL A 5 -7.00 1.76 7.99
C VAL A 5 -6.52 1.14 6.70
N VAL A 6 -5.93 -0.07 6.76
CA VAL A 6 -5.59 -0.84 5.57
C VAL A 6 -6.76 -1.72 5.20
N ILE A 7 -7.06 -1.75 3.90
CA ILE A 7 -7.91 -2.77 3.27
C ILE A 7 -6.99 -3.66 2.46
N SER A 8 -6.96 -4.95 2.78
CA SER A 8 -6.15 -5.94 2.05
C SER A 8 -7.00 -7.14 1.61
N GLY A 9 -6.43 -8.01 0.78
CA GLY A 9 -7.09 -9.17 0.20
C GLY A 9 -6.70 -9.44 -1.26
N CYS A 10 -7.12 -10.59 -1.79
CA CYS A 10 -6.79 -11.04 -3.13
C CYS A 10 -7.37 -10.15 -4.23
N SER A 11 -6.77 -10.17 -5.42
CA SER A 11 -7.36 -9.52 -6.60
C SER A 11 -8.76 -10.09 -6.87
N GLY A 12 -9.70 -9.25 -7.31
CA GLY A 12 -11.09 -9.66 -7.57
C GLY A 12 -12.03 -9.64 -6.37
N GLY A 13 -11.54 -9.54 -5.13
CA GLY A 13 -12.39 -9.54 -3.91
C GLY A 13 -13.21 -8.26 -3.65
N GLY A 14 -13.36 -7.36 -4.62
CA GLY A 14 -14.19 -6.14 -4.47
C GLY A 14 -13.57 -4.99 -3.68
N LYS A 15 -12.27 -5.01 -3.36
CA LYS A 15 -11.57 -3.91 -2.65
C LYS A 15 -11.76 -2.56 -3.32
N SER A 16 -11.53 -2.48 -4.64
CA SER A 16 -11.65 -1.23 -5.38
C SER A 16 -13.07 -0.67 -5.29
N THR A 17 -14.10 -1.50 -5.41
CA THR A 17 -15.50 -1.11 -5.19
C THR A 17 -15.75 -0.59 -3.77
N LEU A 18 -15.20 -1.27 -2.76
CA LEU A 18 -15.34 -0.82 -1.37
C LEU A 18 -14.68 0.55 -1.12
N LEU A 19 -13.51 0.76 -1.71
CA LEU A 19 -12.77 2.02 -1.62
C LEU A 19 -13.49 3.16 -2.35
N GLU A 20 -14.06 2.89 -3.53
CA GLU A 20 -14.91 3.85 -4.25
C GLU A 20 -16.08 4.29 -3.37
N VAL A 21 -16.80 3.34 -2.75
CA VAL A 21 -17.91 3.66 -1.83
C VAL A 21 -17.45 4.46 -0.62
N PHE A 22 -16.26 4.20 -0.07
CA PHE A 22 -15.72 5.02 1.02
C PHE A 22 -15.41 6.44 0.58
N ALA A 23 -14.83 6.62 -0.62
CA ALA A 23 -14.58 7.93 -1.20
C ALA A 23 -15.88 8.71 -1.43
N GLU A 24 -16.91 8.06 -1.99
CA GLU A 24 -18.25 8.65 -2.19
C GLU A 24 -18.90 9.10 -0.87
N ARG A 25 -18.58 8.44 0.24
CA ARG A 25 -19.04 8.79 1.59
C ARG A 25 -18.19 9.85 2.28
N GLY A 26 -17.21 10.44 1.58
CA GLY A 26 -16.38 11.53 2.07
C GLY A 26 -15.15 11.09 2.89
N HIS A 27 -14.80 9.80 2.86
CA HIS A 27 -13.55 9.33 3.45
C HIS A 27 -12.38 9.54 2.50
N ALA A 28 -11.19 9.80 3.06
CA ALA A 28 -9.98 9.84 2.25
C ALA A 28 -9.55 8.42 1.90
N VAL A 29 -9.14 8.23 0.64
CA VAL A 29 -8.67 6.95 0.11
C VAL A 29 -7.29 7.13 -0.52
N VAL A 30 -6.43 6.13 -0.34
CA VAL A 30 -5.11 6.04 -0.96
C VAL A 30 -5.07 4.77 -1.80
N ASP A 31 -4.87 4.94 -3.11
CA ASP A 31 -4.79 3.85 -4.07
C ASP A 31 -3.54 2.98 -3.91
N GLU A 32 -3.60 1.76 -4.41
CA GLU A 32 -2.52 0.79 -4.28
C GLU A 32 -1.21 1.30 -4.92
N PRO A 33 -0.12 1.44 -4.14
CA PRO A 33 1.17 1.91 -4.66
C PRO A 33 1.67 1.04 -5.82
N GLY A 34 1.55 -0.28 -5.68
CA GLY A 34 2.01 -1.24 -6.70
C GLY A 34 1.35 -1.06 -8.06
N ARG A 35 0.02 -0.82 -8.10
CA ARG A 35 -0.70 -0.57 -9.36
C ARG A 35 -0.24 0.74 -10.01
N ARG A 36 -0.05 1.80 -9.22
CA ARG A 36 0.45 3.10 -9.72
C ARG A 36 1.88 2.98 -10.28
N ILE A 37 2.75 2.22 -9.62
CA ILE A 37 4.11 1.95 -10.09
C ILE A 37 4.10 1.15 -11.38
N VAL A 38 3.33 0.06 -11.46
CA VAL A 38 3.21 -0.73 -12.70
C VAL A 38 2.78 0.16 -13.87
N ALA A 39 1.77 1.02 -13.66
CA ALA A 39 1.30 1.92 -14.70
C ALA A 39 2.37 2.95 -15.12
N ASP A 40 3.16 3.48 -14.18
CA ASP A 40 4.24 4.43 -14.48
C ASP A 40 5.42 3.76 -15.19
N GLN A 41 5.86 2.60 -14.72
CA GLN A 41 6.99 1.84 -15.28
C GLN A 41 6.69 1.32 -16.68
N LEU A 42 5.46 0.84 -16.94
CA LEU A 42 5.04 0.45 -18.29
C LEU A 42 5.02 1.64 -19.26
N ARG A 43 4.64 2.83 -18.78
CA ARG A 43 4.61 4.06 -19.59
C ARG A 43 6.01 4.60 -19.87
N SER A 44 6.91 4.53 -18.90
CA SER A 44 8.29 5.04 -19.01
C SER A 44 9.26 4.02 -19.62
N GLY A 45 8.86 2.76 -19.76
CA GLY A 45 9.73 1.66 -20.20
C GLY A 45 10.76 1.26 -19.14
N GLY A 46 10.46 1.51 -17.86
CA GLY A 46 11.33 1.14 -16.75
C GLY A 46 11.22 -0.34 -16.34
N SER A 47 12.11 -0.77 -15.45
CA SER A 47 12.27 -2.17 -15.05
C SER A 47 11.72 -2.51 -13.66
N ALA A 48 11.27 -1.53 -12.88
CA ALA A 48 10.76 -1.75 -11.53
C ALA A 48 9.33 -2.32 -11.57
N LEU A 49 9.20 -3.48 -12.20
CA LEU A 49 7.98 -4.26 -12.35
C LEU A 49 8.10 -5.53 -11.50
N PRO A 50 7.01 -6.01 -10.88
CA PRO A 50 7.09 -7.15 -9.96
C PRO A 50 7.51 -8.47 -10.64
N TRP A 51 7.43 -8.56 -11.97
CA TRP A 51 7.88 -9.69 -12.77
C TRP A 51 9.24 -9.48 -13.47
N VAL A 52 9.85 -8.29 -13.37
CA VAL A 52 11.15 -7.98 -13.98
C VAL A 52 12.21 -7.80 -12.90
N ASP A 53 11.95 -6.91 -11.95
CA ASP A 53 12.83 -6.62 -10.82
C ASP A 53 11.96 -6.35 -9.59
N LEU A 54 11.74 -7.41 -8.81
CA LEU A 54 10.88 -7.35 -7.64
C LEU A 54 11.49 -6.49 -6.53
N GLU A 55 12.82 -6.46 -6.39
CA GLU A 55 13.48 -5.65 -5.37
C GLU A 55 13.31 -4.16 -5.69
N ALA A 56 13.58 -3.75 -6.93
CA ALA A 56 13.37 -2.38 -7.36
C ALA A 56 11.91 -1.96 -7.21
N PHE A 57 10.97 -2.81 -7.63
CA PHE A 57 9.54 -2.59 -7.45
C PHE A 57 9.17 -2.39 -5.97
N ALA A 58 9.67 -3.25 -5.07
CA ALA A 58 9.38 -3.15 -3.64
C ALA A 58 9.93 -1.87 -3.01
N ARG A 59 11.15 -1.45 -3.41
CA ARG A 59 11.75 -0.19 -2.95
C ARG A 59 10.95 1.03 -3.42
N GLU A 60 10.51 1.04 -4.67
CA GLU A 60 9.63 2.09 -5.17
C GLU A 60 8.28 2.10 -4.44
N ALA A 61 7.70 0.93 -4.17
CA ALA A 61 6.45 0.80 -3.43
C ALA A 61 6.57 1.34 -2.00
N ILE A 62 7.68 1.08 -1.31
CA ILE A 62 7.98 1.66 0.01
C ILE A 62 8.03 3.19 -0.09
N SER A 63 8.84 3.72 -1.03
CA SER A 63 9.01 5.16 -1.18
C SER A 63 7.69 5.88 -1.51
N LEU A 64 6.86 5.29 -2.37
CA LEU A 64 5.56 5.85 -2.71
C LEU A 64 4.60 5.78 -1.52
N ALA A 65 4.51 4.64 -0.84
CA ALA A 65 3.64 4.47 0.32
C ALA A 65 4.03 5.35 1.52
N GLU A 66 5.33 5.64 1.71
CA GLU A 66 5.79 6.62 2.71
C GLU A 66 5.31 8.04 2.38
N ARG A 67 5.40 8.44 1.10
CA ARG A 67 4.88 9.74 0.64
C ARG A 67 3.37 9.83 0.81
N ASP A 68 2.64 8.80 0.39
CA ASP A 68 1.17 8.77 0.55
C ASP A 68 0.78 8.87 2.02
N ARG A 69 1.49 8.13 2.89
CA ARG A 69 1.26 8.18 4.34
C ARG A 69 1.57 9.57 4.91
N ALA A 70 2.59 10.25 4.43
CA ALA A 70 2.92 11.61 4.87
C ALA A 70 1.84 12.62 4.43
N LEU A 71 1.37 12.54 3.18
CA LEU A 71 0.28 13.35 2.66
C LEU A 71 -1.05 13.07 3.37
N ALA A 72 -1.32 11.81 3.70
CA ALA A 72 -2.48 11.41 4.47
C ALA A 72 -2.51 12.04 5.87
N LYS A 73 -1.35 12.34 6.49
CA LYS A 73 -1.32 13.01 7.81
C LYS A 73 -1.84 14.44 7.78
N SER A 74 -1.80 15.11 6.62
CA SER A 74 -2.38 16.45 6.46
C SER A 74 -3.86 16.44 6.08
N SER A 75 -4.47 15.26 5.94
CA SER A 75 -5.90 15.16 5.66
C SER A 75 -6.72 15.44 6.92
N ASN A 76 -7.78 16.23 6.76
CA ASN A 76 -8.78 16.46 7.81
C ASN A 76 -9.83 15.34 7.89
N SER A 77 -9.68 14.27 7.10
CA SER A 77 -10.63 13.16 7.12
C SER A 77 -10.52 12.37 8.43
N PRO A 78 -11.64 12.04 9.08
CA PRO A 78 -11.63 11.27 10.32
C PRO A 78 -11.12 9.84 10.12
N TRP A 79 -11.21 9.30 8.90
CA TRP A 79 -10.72 7.98 8.52
C TRP A 79 -10.06 8.03 7.14
N ILE A 80 -8.93 7.35 7.02
CA ILE A 80 -8.18 7.24 5.77
C ILE A 80 -7.96 5.77 5.45
N PHE A 81 -8.47 5.34 4.29
CA PHE A 81 -8.41 3.95 3.85
C PHE A 81 -7.32 3.78 2.80
N PHE A 82 -6.45 2.80 3.02
CA PHE A 82 -5.34 2.49 2.12
C PHE A 82 -5.62 1.15 1.42
N ASP A 83 -5.59 1.13 0.08
CA ASP A 83 -5.58 -0.10 -0.72
C ASP A 83 -4.17 -0.71 -0.62
N ARG A 84 -3.98 -1.67 0.29
CA ARG A 84 -2.65 -2.11 0.74
C ARG A 84 -1.81 -0.98 1.35
N GLY A 85 -0.66 -1.32 1.93
CA GLY A 85 0.19 -0.31 2.55
C GLY A 85 1.66 -0.67 2.62
N LEU A 86 2.38 0.04 3.48
CA LEU A 86 3.80 -0.20 3.73
C LEU A 86 4.08 -1.64 4.16
N VAL A 87 3.13 -2.29 4.85
CA VAL A 87 3.24 -3.70 5.25
C VAL A 87 3.37 -4.61 4.04
N ASP A 88 2.55 -4.44 3.01
CA ASP A 88 2.63 -5.22 1.77
C ASP A 88 3.96 -4.97 1.04
N ALA A 89 4.42 -3.71 0.99
CA ALA A 89 5.67 -3.35 0.33
C ALA A 89 6.91 -3.92 1.06
N TYR A 90 6.91 -3.89 2.40
CA TYR A 90 7.94 -4.52 3.22
C TYR A 90 7.94 -6.05 3.08
N ALA A 91 6.77 -6.67 2.96
CA ALA A 91 6.67 -8.10 2.71
C ALA A 91 7.24 -8.46 1.33
N ALA A 92 6.96 -7.66 0.29
CA ALA A 92 7.53 -7.84 -1.04
C ALA A 92 9.07 -7.68 -1.04
N LEU A 93 9.59 -6.68 -0.33
CA LEU A 93 11.04 -6.49 -0.20
C LEU A 93 11.71 -7.67 0.50
N ALA A 94 11.12 -8.16 1.61
CA ALA A 94 11.63 -9.32 2.32
C ALA A 94 11.65 -10.57 1.45
N HIS A 95 10.63 -10.75 0.62
CA HIS A 95 10.58 -11.87 -0.31
C HIS A 95 11.68 -11.76 -1.38
N ALA A 96 11.92 -10.55 -1.90
CA ALA A 96 12.95 -10.32 -2.91
C ALA A 96 14.38 -10.50 -2.37
N THR A 97 14.66 -10.02 -1.15
CA THR A 97 16.01 -10.03 -0.57
C THR A 97 16.31 -11.25 0.30
N GLY A 98 15.28 -11.96 0.76
CA GLY A 98 15.40 -13.01 1.78
C GLY A 98 15.61 -12.47 3.21
N ASP A 99 15.62 -11.14 3.42
CA ASP A 99 15.82 -10.51 4.72
C ASP A 99 14.49 -10.04 5.33
N ALA A 100 13.79 -10.97 5.98
CA ALA A 100 12.54 -10.68 6.69
C ALA A 100 12.76 -9.94 8.03
N ALA A 101 13.98 -9.96 8.59
CA ALA A 101 14.23 -9.34 9.89
C ALA A 101 14.30 -7.81 9.77
N ALA A 102 14.98 -7.31 8.75
CA ALA A 102 15.10 -5.88 8.50
C ALA A 102 13.72 -5.24 8.21
N THR A 103 12.91 -5.89 7.39
CA THR A 103 11.59 -5.35 6.99
C THR A 103 10.57 -5.38 8.13
N ARG A 104 10.66 -6.36 9.04
CA ARG A 104 9.80 -6.42 10.22
C ARG A 104 10.01 -5.22 11.14
N HIS A 105 11.26 -4.77 11.33
CA HIS A 105 11.54 -3.59 12.13
C HIS A 105 10.87 -2.33 11.55
N LEU A 106 10.95 -2.16 10.23
CA LEU A 106 10.31 -1.04 9.53
C LEU A 106 8.77 -1.09 9.66
N ALA A 107 8.16 -2.26 9.53
CA ALA A 107 6.72 -2.41 9.71
C ALA A 107 6.22 -1.94 11.10
N TRP A 108 7.03 -2.13 12.15
CA TRP A 108 6.72 -1.64 13.50
C TRP A 108 6.76 -0.12 13.64
N GLN A 109 7.56 0.57 12.83
CA GLN A 109 7.63 2.03 12.81
C GLN A 109 6.43 2.66 12.09
N HIS A 110 5.85 1.95 11.11
CA HIS A 110 4.77 2.44 10.26
C HIS A 110 3.42 1.77 10.53
N ARG A 111 2.95 1.84 11.78
CA ARG A 111 1.71 1.18 12.19
C ARG A 111 0.45 1.76 11.55
N TYR A 112 -0.48 0.89 11.21
CA TYR A 112 -1.86 1.22 10.87
C TYR A 112 -2.77 0.96 12.08
N HIS A 113 -4.06 1.26 11.94
CA HIS A 113 -5.07 0.95 12.93
C HIS A 113 -5.06 -0.55 13.28
N SER A 114 -5.38 -0.87 14.53
CA SER A 114 -5.36 -2.25 15.06
C SER A 114 -6.38 -3.18 14.37
N THR A 115 -7.48 -2.61 13.88
CA THR A 115 -8.45 -3.31 13.04
C THR A 115 -8.11 -3.12 11.56
N VAL A 116 -7.94 -4.25 10.87
CA VAL A 116 -7.70 -4.34 9.42
C VAL A 116 -8.90 -5.01 8.76
N PHE A 117 -9.27 -4.57 7.56
CA PHE A 117 -10.33 -5.20 6.76
C PHE A 117 -9.70 -6.10 5.69
N MET A 118 -10.15 -7.35 5.65
CA MET A 118 -9.76 -8.34 4.64
C MET A 118 -10.95 -8.64 3.74
N THR A 119 -10.82 -8.40 2.45
CA THR A 119 -11.85 -8.84 1.49
C THR A 119 -11.78 -10.36 1.27
N PRO A 120 -12.92 -11.04 1.07
CA PRO A 120 -12.96 -12.48 0.83
C PRO A 120 -12.16 -12.89 -0.43
N PRO A 121 -11.69 -14.15 -0.49
CA PRO A 121 -11.04 -14.72 -1.66
C PRO A 121 -12.00 -14.89 -2.84
#